data_AF-A0AAV6P4J1-F1
#
_entry.id   AF-A0AAV6P4J1-F1
#
_cell.length_a   1.000
_cell.length_b   1.000
_cell.length_c   1.000
_cell.angle_alpha   90.00
_cell.angle_beta   90.00
_cell.angle_gamma   90.00
#
_symmetry.space_group_name_H-M   'P 1'
#
loop_
_entity.id
_entity.type
_entity.pdbx_description
1 polymer ?
#
loop_
_entity_poly.entity_id
_entity_poly.type
_entity_poly.pdbx_seq_one_letter_code
_entity_poly.pdbx_strand_id
1 'polypeptide(L)'
;MMEFQSLRQRMMTEYKETVWQRYFTVTGEHPNEEVTEKIILSGREEFLGRAIEEHGQGKVAETMKEIQVRHGVVKEIDKRLLELHKEFLDMAVMAEAQGQEMDNIEHNVMNA
;
A
#
# COMPACT_ATOMS: atom_id res chain seq x y z
N MET A 1 12.54 -3.81 -10.10
CA MET A 1 11.53 -2.73 -10.24
C MET A 1 10.14 -3.23 -10.62
N MET A 2 9.97 -3.96 -11.74
CA MET A 2 8.65 -4.48 -12.13
C MET A 2 8.04 -5.41 -11.07
N GLU A 3 8.82 -6.36 -10.54
CA GLU A 3 8.36 -7.28 -9.48
C GLU A 3 7.90 -6.55 -8.21
N PHE A 4 8.59 -5.45 -7.86
CA PHE A 4 8.24 -4.63 -6.70
C PHE A 4 6.91 -3.87 -6.93
N GLN A 5 6.71 -3.30 -8.11
CA GLN A 5 5.44 -2.67 -8.49
C GLN A 5 4.30 -3.70 -8.51
N SER A 6 4.55 -4.90 -9.01
CA SER A 6 3.60 -6.02 -9.00
C SER A 6 3.23 -6.46 -7.58
N LEU A 7 4.21 -6.54 -6.67
CA LEU A 7 3.96 -6.86 -5.26
C LEU A 7 3.09 -5.80 -4.59
N ARG A 8 3.39 -4.50 -4.79
CA ARG A 8 2.60 -3.39 -4.24
C ARG A 8 1.16 -3.42 -4.77
N GLN A 9 0.98 -3.62 -6.08
CA GLN A 9 -0.35 -3.76 -6.67
C GLN A 9 -1.13 -4.91 -6.04
N ARG A 10 -0.52 -6.11 -5.94
CA ARG A 10 -1.17 -7.27 -5.32
C ARG A 10 -1.59 -7.01 -3.88
N MET A 11 -0.71 -6.42 -3.07
CA MET A 11 -1.03 -6.07 -1.67
C MET A 11 -2.22 -5.10 -1.57
N MET A 12 -2.27 -4.09 -2.44
CA MET A 12 -3.39 -3.14 -2.46
C MET A 12 -4.70 -3.80 -2.91
N THR A 13 -4.65 -4.72 -3.86
CA THR A 13 -5.82 -5.51 -4.29
C THR A 13 -6.35 -6.37 -3.15
N GLU A 14 -5.49 -7.12 -2.46
CA GLU A 14 -5.88 -7.98 -1.33
C GLU A 14 -6.46 -7.16 -0.16
N TYR A 15 -5.92 -5.97 0.07
CA TYR A 15 -6.46 -5.06 1.08
C TYR A 15 -7.84 -4.52 0.71
N LYS A 16 -8.03 -4.08 -0.55
CA LYS A 16 -9.33 -3.66 -1.09
C LYS A 16 -10.38 -4.77 -0.92
N GLU A 17 -10.03 -6.01 -1.26
CA GLU A 17 -10.93 -7.15 -1.13
C GLU A 17 -11.33 -7.42 0.33
N THR A 18 -10.36 -7.33 1.25
CA THR A 18 -10.64 -7.48 2.69
C THR A 18 -11.62 -6.42 3.20
N VAL A 19 -11.44 -5.16 2.79
CA VAL A 19 -12.35 -4.06 3.15
C VAL A 19 -13.75 -4.34 2.62
N TRP A 20 -13.85 -4.77 1.37
CA TRP A 20 -15.12 -5.13 0.73
C TRP A 20 -15.87 -6.23 1.48
N GLN A 21 -15.21 -7.35 1.78
CA GLN A 21 -15.84 -8.48 2.46
C GLN A 21 -16.37 -8.08 3.85
N ARG A 22 -15.63 -7.26 4.59
CA ARG A 22 -16.03 -6.82 5.93
C ARG A 22 -17.17 -5.81 5.89
N TYR A 23 -17.11 -4.86 4.97
CA TYR A 23 -18.20 -3.91 4.74
C TYR A 23 -19.50 -4.67 4.48
N PHE A 24 -19.47 -5.64 3.57
CA PHE A 24 -20.64 -6.46 3.24
C PHE A 24 -21.13 -7.29 4.44
N THR A 25 -20.22 -7.88 5.21
CA THR A 25 -20.58 -8.68 6.40
C THR A 25 -21.29 -7.84 7.47
N VAL A 26 -21.00 -6.55 7.55
CA VAL A 26 -21.48 -5.65 8.59
C VAL A 26 -22.73 -4.87 8.17
N THR A 27 -22.85 -4.54 6.88
CA THR A 27 -23.93 -3.69 6.34
C THR A 27 -24.91 -4.44 5.44
N GLY A 28 -24.56 -5.63 4.96
CA GLY A 28 -25.31 -6.36 3.94
C GLY A 28 -25.27 -5.74 2.54
N GLU A 29 -24.58 -4.60 2.36
CA GLU A 29 -24.51 -3.86 1.10
C GLU A 29 -23.10 -3.92 0.49
N HIS A 30 -22.98 -3.70 -0.81
CA HIS A 30 -21.67 -3.53 -1.46
C HIS A 30 -21.22 -2.07 -1.34
N PRO A 31 -19.98 -1.79 -0.88
CA PRO A 31 -19.50 -0.43 -0.82
C PRO A 31 -19.27 0.11 -2.24
N ASN A 32 -19.63 1.37 -2.48
CA ASN A 32 -19.20 2.04 -3.70
C ASN A 32 -17.70 2.38 -3.63
N GLU A 33 -17.14 2.83 -4.75
CA GLU A 33 -15.69 3.09 -4.86
C GLU A 33 -15.24 4.22 -3.91
N GLU A 34 -16.04 5.28 -3.76
CA GLU A 34 -15.75 6.39 -2.84
C GLU A 34 -15.69 5.94 -1.37
N VAL A 35 -16.64 5.11 -0.95
CA VAL A 35 -16.68 4.54 0.41
C VAL A 35 -15.48 3.63 0.63
N THR A 36 -15.17 2.77 -0.35
CA THR A 36 -13.99 1.90 -0.29
C THR A 36 -12.72 2.72 -0.11
N GLU A 37 -12.56 3.80 -0.87
CA GLU A 37 -11.40 4.67 -0.83
C GLU A 37 -11.31 5.45 0.50
N LYS A 38 -12.43 5.96 1.01
CA LYS A 38 -12.49 6.59 2.34
C LYS A 38 -12.05 5.65 3.46
N ILE A 39 -12.48 4.38 3.42
CA ILE A 39 -12.08 3.37 4.43
C ILE A 39 -10.58 3.09 4.32
N ILE A 40 -10.07 2.95 3.09
CA ILE A 40 -8.65 2.71 2.82
C ILE A 40 -7.79 3.88 3.27
N LEU A 41 -8.24 5.13 3.12
CA LEU A 41 -7.47 6.32 3.47
C LEU A 41 -7.54 6.66 4.96
N SER A 42 -8.72 6.51 5.56
CA SER A 42 -8.98 7.02 6.91
C SER A 42 -8.99 5.95 8.01
N GLY A 43 -9.18 4.67 7.65
CA GLY A 43 -9.38 3.59 8.61
C GLY A 43 -10.59 3.80 9.55
N ARG A 44 -11.52 4.69 9.18
CA ARG A 44 -12.71 5.06 9.95
C ARG A 44 -13.94 5.11 9.05
N GLU A 45 -15.12 4.94 9.65
CA GLU A 45 -16.35 4.70 8.90
C GLU A 45 -17.52 5.58 9.35
N GLU A 46 -18.16 6.19 8.36
CA GLU A 46 -19.44 6.89 8.47
C GLU A 46 -20.63 5.91 8.59
N PHE A 47 -20.46 4.62 8.29
CA PHE A 47 -21.56 3.63 8.29
C PHE A 47 -21.74 2.85 9.61
N LEU A 48 -20.87 3.10 10.59
CA LEU A 48 -20.92 2.56 11.94
C LEU A 48 -22.32 2.66 12.58
N GLY A 49 -23.05 3.75 12.30
CA GLY A 49 -24.39 3.98 12.85
C GLY A 49 -25.40 2.88 12.48
N ARG A 50 -25.49 2.53 11.20
CA ARG A 50 -26.44 1.51 10.70
C ARG A 50 -26.04 0.10 11.12
N ALA A 51 -24.73 -0.19 11.04
CA ALA A 51 -24.15 -1.46 11.46
C ALA A 51 -24.42 -1.79 12.93
N ILE A 52 -24.28 -0.80 13.82
CA ILE A 52 -24.53 -0.95 15.26
C ILE A 52 -26.00 -1.26 15.53
N GLU A 53 -26.90 -0.65 14.78
CA GLU A 53 -28.36 -0.84 14.91
C GLU A 53 -28.79 -2.26 14.50
N GLU A 54 -28.19 -2.81 13.44
CA GLU A 54 -28.53 -4.14 12.92
C GLU A 54 -27.81 -5.29 13.63
N HIS A 55 -26.52 -5.13 13.97
CA HIS A 55 -25.64 -6.22 14.40
C HIS A 55 -25.15 -6.09 15.85
N GLY A 56 -25.50 -4.99 16.52
CA GLY A 56 -25.10 -4.69 17.89
C GLY A 56 -23.66 -4.15 18.01
N GLN A 57 -23.44 -3.31 19.02
CA GLN A 57 -22.19 -2.57 19.21
C GLN A 57 -20.93 -3.46 19.31
N GLY A 58 -21.03 -4.64 19.92
CA GLY A 58 -19.88 -5.52 20.16
C GLY A 58 -19.27 -6.12 18.89
N LYS A 59 -20.11 -6.70 18.02
CA LYS A 59 -19.67 -7.39 16.79
C LYS A 59 -19.10 -6.43 15.76
N VAL A 60 -19.67 -5.22 15.70
CA VAL A 60 -19.20 -4.14 14.84
C VAL A 60 -17.84 -3.62 15.33
N ALA A 61 -17.69 -3.37 16.64
CA ALA A 61 -16.42 -2.88 17.21
C ALA A 61 -15.25 -3.86 17.00
N GLU A 62 -15.50 -5.17 17.12
CA GLU A 62 -14.48 -6.19 16.85
C GLU A 62 -14.04 -6.19 15.38
N THR A 63 -15.00 -6.22 14.46
CA THR A 63 -14.73 -6.20 13.02
C THR A 63 -13.95 -4.95 12.62
N MET A 64 -14.28 -3.81 13.22
CA MET A 64 -13.61 -2.52 13.02
C MET A 64 -12.18 -2.50 13.51
N LYS A 65 -11.95 -3.02 14.71
CA LYS A 65 -10.61 -3.14 15.26
C LYS A 65 -9.71 -3.94 14.32
N GLU A 66 -10.24 -4.98 13.69
CA GLU A 66 -9.46 -5.77 12.73
C GLU A 66 -9.15 -5.00 11.43
N ILE A 67 -10.10 -4.22 10.86
CA ILE A 67 -9.77 -3.40 9.67
C ILE A 67 -8.75 -2.31 10.02
N GLN A 68 -8.83 -1.71 11.21
CA GLN A 68 -7.84 -0.72 11.66
C GLN A 68 -6.45 -1.31 11.84
N VAL A 69 -6.35 -2.50 12.45
CA VAL A 69 -5.07 -3.20 12.59
C VAL A 69 -4.49 -3.53 11.21
N ARG A 70 -5.30 -4.10 10.30
CA ARG A 70 -4.84 -4.40 8.93
C ARG A 70 -4.45 -3.13 8.17
N HIS A 71 -5.22 -2.05 8.30
CA HIS A 71 -4.91 -0.75 7.70
C HIS A 71 -3.53 -0.25 8.16
N GLY A 72 -3.26 -0.29 9.47
CA GLY A 72 -1.98 0.11 10.03
C GLY A 72 -0.82 -0.70 9.45
N VAL A 73 -0.98 -2.02 9.37
CA VAL A 73 0.03 -2.92 8.78
C VAL A 73 0.26 -2.63 7.30
N VAL A 74 -0.80 -2.49 6.50
CA VAL A 74 -0.68 -2.18 5.06
C VAL A 74 0.00 -0.84 4.85
N LYS A 75 -0.37 0.18 5.62
CA LYS A 75 0.22 1.52 5.55
C LYS A 75 1.71 1.52 5.90
N GLU A 76 2.11 0.74 6.91
CA GLU A 76 3.51 0.59 7.27
C GLU A 76 4.31 -0.10 6.16
N ILE A 77 3.75 -1.15 5.57
CA ILE A 77 4.39 -1.86 4.46
C ILE A 77 4.52 -0.94 3.26
N ASP A 78 3.47 -0.21 2.88
CA ASP A 78 3.52 0.73 1.76
C ASP A 78 4.60 1.82 1.96
N LYS A 79 4.70 2.36 3.18
CA LYS A 79 5.76 3.32 3.55
C LYS A 79 7.16 2.70 3.36
N ARG A 80 7.40 1.51 3.91
CA ARG A 80 8.71 0.83 3.79
C ARG A 80 9.05 0.49 2.34
N LEU A 81 8.04 0.11 1.56
CA LEU A 81 8.19 -0.13 0.13
C LEU A 81 8.62 1.18 -0.57
N LEU A 82 7.94 2.31 -0.32
CA LEU A 82 8.32 3.60 -0.90
C LEU A 82 9.76 4.03 -0.54
N GLU A 83 10.17 3.81 0.71
CA GLU A 83 11.55 4.06 1.15
C GLU A 83 12.55 3.20 0.38
N LEU A 84 12.30 1.89 0.28
CA LEU A 84 13.15 0.96 -0.49
C LEU A 84 13.23 1.35 -1.97
N HIS A 85 12.12 1.77 -2.58
CA HIS A 85 12.09 2.23 -3.97
C HIS A 85 12.99 3.45 -4.18
N LYS A 86 13.03 4.37 -3.22
CA LYS A 86 13.91 5.54 -3.27
C LYS A 86 15.37 5.13 -3.20
N GLU A 87 15.74 4.22 -2.29
CA GLU A 87 17.11 3.71 -2.20
C GLU A 87 17.57 3.06 -3.53
N PHE A 88 16.69 2.32 -4.21
CA PHE A 88 16.98 1.76 -5.52
C PHE A 88 17.21 2.83 -6.60
N LEU A 89 16.45 3.93 -6.59
CA LEU A 89 16.66 5.04 -7.52
C LEU A 89 17.97 5.76 -7.25
N ASP A 90 18.29 6.02 -5.98
CA ASP A 90 19.55 6.66 -5.60
C ASP A 90 20.75 5.78 -6.03
N MET A 91 20.66 4.45 -5.87
CA MET A 91 21.67 3.51 -6.37
C MET A 91 21.80 3.49 -7.89
N ALA A 92 20.69 3.61 -8.63
CA ALA A 92 20.71 3.67 -10.09
C ALA A 92 21.44 4.92 -10.59
N VAL A 93 21.20 6.08 -9.96
CA VAL A 93 21.90 7.34 -10.28
C VAL A 93 23.41 7.23 -9.98
N MET A 94 23.79 6.62 -8.86
CA MET A 94 25.20 6.40 -8.53
C MET A 94 25.90 5.48 -9.53
N ALA A 95 25.24 4.40 -9.96
CA ALA A 95 25.79 3.47 -10.95
C ALA A 95 25.99 4.14 -12.33
N GLU A 96 25.05 4.98 -12.75
CA GLU A 96 25.17 5.76 -13.99
C GLU A 96 26.34 6.75 -13.94
N ALA A 97 26.51 7.46 -12.82
CA ALA A 97 27.64 8.36 -12.61
C ALA A 97 28.99 7.61 -12.61
N GLN A 98 29.05 6.41 -12.02
CA GLN A 98 30.26 5.57 -12.04
C GLN A 98 30.56 5.01 -13.43
N GLY A 99 29.54 4.71 -14.24
CA GLY A 99 29.73 4.31 -15.64
C GLY A 99 30.46 5.39 -16.45
N GLN A 100 30.09 6.66 -16.26
CA GLN A 100 30.76 7.78 -16.92
C GLN A 100 32.24 7.94 -16.53
N GLU A 101 32.60 7.65 -15.27
CA GLU A 101 34.01 7.65 -14.87
C GLU A 101 34.78 6.45 -15.44
N MET A 102 34.15 5.27 -15.53
CA MET A 102 34.75 4.11 -16.19
C MET A 102 35.05 4.37 -17.67
N ASP A 103 34.11 4.98 -18.40
CA ASP A 103 34.30 5.35 -19.82
C ASP A 103 35.50 6.32 -19.99
N ASN A 104 35.65 7.26 -19.05
CA ASN A 104 36.78 8.20 -19.05
C ASN A 104 38.12 7.51 -18.76
N ILE A 105 38.15 6.50 -17.87
CA ILE A 105 39.36 5.70 -17.60
C ILE A 105 39.72 4.86 -18.82
N GLU A 106 38.75 4.17 -19.43
CA GLU A 106 38.98 3.37 -20.64
C GLU A 106 39.53 4.24 -21.78
N HIS A 107 38.92 5.41 -22.01
CA HIS A 107 39.40 6.36 -23.00
C HIS A 107 40.82 6.87 -22.70
N ASN A 108 41.15 7.13 -21.44
CA ASN A 108 42.49 7.59 -21.06
C ASN A 108 43.56 6.47 -21.16
N VAL A 109 43.17 5.21 -20.93
CA VAL A 109 44.07 4.05 -21.06
C VAL A 109 44.26 3.66 -22.54
N MET A 110 43.23 3.77 -23.38
CA MET A 110 43.33 3.49 -24.83
C MET A 110 44.14 4.55 -25.59
N ASN A 111 44.20 5.78 -25.08
CA ASN A 111 44.94 6.90 -25.68
C ASN A 111 46.33 7.13 -25.07
N ALA A 112 46.76 6.27 -24.14
CA ALA A 112 48.11 6.24 -23.56
C ALA A 112 48.99 5.18 -24.24
#